data_AF-A0A7W4ES79-F1
#
_entry.id   AF-A0A7W4ES79-F1
#
_cell.length_a   1.000
_cell.length_b   1.000
_cell.length_c   1.000
_cell.angle_alpha   90.00
_cell.angle_beta   90.00
_cell.angle_gamma   90.00
#
_symmetry.space_group_name_H-M   'P 1'
#
loop_
_entity.id
_entity.type
_entity.pdbx_description
1 polymer ?
#
loop_
_entity_poly.entity_id
_entity_poly.type
_entity_poly.pdbx_seq_one_letter_code
_entity_poly.pdbx_strand_id
1 'polypeptide(L)'
;MERIKLTPKDIQPNIHRPRSLAALDRGERQIIPERDCNEVYNYKLPAEIIERANLGFDLDELPEYIGLKGGAARQVLEALVDDSRELTPPRDVDLVVLEEKLEGSDSDDVDGTIYDLSCRFSPRDTMHGYGAERIGSVNEHMEECDFTINQVLVCKGPNGWELKATTQAVLDTAEHIIRPTVYEHNEHHQLGNKLALKAVRLLSEMQVRGVDDARIEGVSLPHELYGDPTDDYFMQALQLDKALESGVDTEVAERYAANLKSLDMMPYGIEYEHGDAVSLYEALIEEANFNP
;
A
#
# COMPACT_ATOMS: atom_id res chain seq x y z
N MET A 1 -29.97 -47.76 -6.69
CA MET A 1 -29.08 -46.71 -6.14
C MET A 1 -27.67 -47.25 -6.13
N GLU A 2 -26.86 -46.88 -7.12
CA GLU A 2 -25.43 -47.22 -7.12
C GLU A 2 -24.72 -46.45 -6.00
N ARG A 3 -23.90 -47.15 -5.22
CA ARG A 3 -23.03 -46.53 -4.23
C ARG A 3 -21.85 -45.89 -4.95
N ILE A 4 -21.76 -44.57 -4.89
CA ILE A 4 -20.61 -43.79 -5.39
C ILE A 4 -19.36 -44.30 -4.66
N LYS A 5 -18.39 -44.81 -5.41
CA LYS A 5 -17.07 -45.19 -4.88
C LYS A 5 -16.26 -43.91 -4.70
N LEU A 6 -16.09 -43.49 -3.45
CA LEU A 6 -15.14 -42.45 -3.07
C LEU A 6 -13.73 -42.88 -3.49
N THR A 7 -13.03 -42.00 -4.20
CA THR A 7 -11.63 -42.17 -4.59
C THR A 7 -10.72 -41.63 -3.48
N PRO A 8 -9.43 -42.01 -3.42
CA PRO A 8 -8.50 -41.49 -2.41
C PRO A 8 -8.38 -39.96 -2.38
N LYS A 9 -8.66 -39.28 -3.51
CA LYS A 9 -8.70 -37.81 -3.58
C LYS A 9 -9.87 -37.19 -2.80
N ASP A 10 -10.95 -37.95 -2.58
CA ASP A 10 -12.13 -37.50 -1.82
C ASP A 10 -11.94 -37.67 -0.30
N ILE A 11 -10.85 -38.30 0.14
CA ILE A 11 -10.52 -38.61 1.54
C ILE A 11 -9.28 -37.83 2.00
N GLN A 12 -8.42 -37.40 1.08
CA GLN A 12 -7.32 -36.52 1.45
C GLN A 12 -7.90 -35.16 1.88
N PRO A 13 -7.49 -34.62 3.04
CA PRO A 13 -7.77 -33.22 3.33
C PRO A 13 -7.24 -32.46 2.13
N ASN A 14 -8.12 -31.72 1.46
CA ASN A 14 -7.70 -30.74 0.48
C ASN A 14 -6.98 -29.69 1.33
N ILE A 15 -5.68 -29.91 1.57
CA ILE A 15 -4.81 -28.96 2.27
C ILE A 15 -4.71 -27.82 1.27
N HIS A 16 -5.71 -26.94 1.31
CA HIS A 16 -5.69 -25.71 0.56
C HIS A 16 -4.45 -24.99 1.06
N ARG A 17 -3.39 -25.03 0.25
CA ARG A 17 -2.15 -24.38 0.60
C ARG A 17 -2.46 -22.89 0.74
N PRO A 18 -2.10 -22.24 1.87
CA PRO A 18 -2.28 -20.81 2.03
C PRO A 18 -1.68 -20.05 0.83
N ARG A 19 -2.41 -19.05 0.33
CA ARG A 19 -2.00 -18.23 -0.84
C ARG A 19 -0.60 -17.65 -0.63
N SER A 20 -0.35 -17.19 0.60
CA SER A 20 0.93 -16.74 1.14
C SER A 20 2.09 -17.71 0.87
N LEU A 21 1.93 -19.00 1.21
CA LEU A 21 2.97 -20.01 0.99
C LEU A 21 3.17 -20.37 -0.48
N ALA A 22 2.12 -20.28 -1.30
CA ALA A 22 2.22 -20.50 -2.73
C ALA A 22 2.88 -19.32 -3.46
N ALA A 23 2.79 -18.11 -2.92
CA ALA A 23 3.48 -16.93 -3.42
C ALA A 23 4.97 -17.01 -3.12
N LEU A 24 5.36 -17.24 -1.86
CA LEU A 24 6.77 -17.32 -1.45
C LEU A 24 7.57 -18.37 -2.26
N ASP A 25 6.96 -19.52 -2.56
CA ASP A 25 7.58 -20.57 -3.39
C ASP A 25 7.91 -20.15 -4.82
N ARG A 26 7.21 -19.14 -5.37
CA ARG A 26 7.44 -18.63 -6.73
C ARG A 26 8.57 -17.61 -6.78
N GLY A 27 8.97 -17.07 -5.63
CA GLY A 27 10.01 -16.04 -5.54
C GLY A 27 11.41 -16.65 -5.44
N GLU A 28 12.36 -16.00 -6.08
CA GLU A 28 13.78 -16.24 -5.84
C GLU A 28 14.19 -15.53 -4.56
N ARG A 29 14.45 -16.31 -3.50
CA ARG A 29 14.87 -15.79 -2.20
C ARG A 29 16.27 -15.19 -2.27
N GLN A 30 16.41 -13.92 -1.89
CA GLN A 30 17.68 -13.23 -1.74
C GLN A 30 17.95 -12.98 -0.25
N ILE A 31 18.95 -13.67 0.29
CA ILE A 31 19.44 -13.43 1.64
C ILE A 31 20.47 -12.31 1.58
N ILE A 32 20.23 -11.21 2.28
CA ILE A 32 21.16 -10.09 2.38
C ILE A 32 22.05 -10.35 3.61
N PRO A 33 23.36 -10.62 3.45
CA PRO A 33 24.21 -11.11 4.54
C PRO A 33 24.46 -10.11 5.66
N GLU A 34 24.21 -8.81 5.43
CA GLU A 34 24.72 -7.73 6.29
C GLU A 34 23.71 -7.25 7.35
N ARG A 35 22.45 -7.68 7.27
CA ARG A 35 21.37 -7.27 8.20
C ARG A 35 20.41 -8.44 8.40
N ASP A 36 20.35 -8.97 9.63
CA ASP A 36 19.64 -10.21 10.03
C ASP A 36 18.10 -10.18 9.86
N CYS A 37 17.50 -9.15 9.25
CA CYS A 37 16.10 -8.81 9.51
C CYS A 37 15.14 -8.93 8.33
N ASN A 38 15.58 -8.83 7.08
CA ASN A 38 14.66 -8.77 5.93
C ASN A 38 15.07 -9.73 4.80
N GLU A 39 14.47 -10.92 4.79
CA GLU A 39 14.50 -11.78 3.60
C GLU A 39 13.67 -11.13 2.49
N VAL A 40 14.33 -10.73 1.41
CA VAL A 40 13.70 -10.15 0.22
C VAL A 40 13.55 -11.25 -0.83
N TYR A 41 12.36 -11.34 -1.41
CA TYR A 41 12.05 -12.25 -2.50
C TYR A 41 11.96 -11.46 -3.79
N ASN A 42 12.62 -11.97 -4.83
CA ASN A 42 12.56 -11.43 -6.17
C ASN A 42 11.64 -12.26 -7.05
N TYR A 43 10.69 -11.61 -7.70
CA TYR A 43 9.71 -12.24 -8.57
C TYR A 43 9.84 -11.66 -9.96
N LYS A 44 10.15 -12.50 -10.95
CA LYS A 44 9.96 -12.09 -12.35
C LYS A 44 8.48 -11.87 -12.58
N LEU A 45 8.12 -10.79 -13.28
CA LEU A 45 6.73 -10.47 -13.57
C LEU A 45 6.39 -10.89 -15.00
N PRO A 46 5.63 -11.99 -15.20
CA PRO A 46 5.04 -12.30 -16.49
C PRO A 46 4.06 -11.21 -16.91
N ALA A 47 3.88 -11.03 -18.23
CA ALA A 47 2.91 -10.08 -18.79
C ALA A 47 1.51 -10.26 -18.19
N GLU A 48 1.07 -11.50 -17.96
CA GLU A 48 -0.21 -11.82 -17.33
C GLU A 48 -0.38 -11.15 -15.94
N ILE A 49 0.68 -11.12 -15.11
CA ILE A 49 0.61 -10.50 -13.78
C ILE A 49 0.55 -8.98 -13.90
N ILE A 50 1.28 -8.39 -14.85
CA ILE A 50 1.27 -6.95 -15.11
C ILE A 50 -0.10 -6.51 -15.63
N GLU A 51 -0.67 -7.25 -16.58
CA GLU A 51 -2.02 -7.01 -17.12
C GLU A 51 -3.07 -7.10 -16.02
N ARG A 52 -3.00 -8.14 -15.18
CA ARG A 52 -3.92 -8.33 -14.05
C ARG A 52 -3.77 -7.26 -12.96
N ALA A 53 -2.56 -6.76 -12.76
CA ALA A 53 -2.32 -5.62 -11.87
C ALA A 53 -3.00 -4.35 -12.38
N ASN A 54 -3.38 -4.27 -13.65
CA ASN A 54 -4.20 -3.20 -14.23
C ASN A 54 -3.74 -1.79 -13.83
N LEU A 55 -2.45 -1.49 -14.00
CA LEU A 55 -1.86 -0.23 -13.53
C LEU A 55 -2.35 1.03 -14.28
N GLY A 56 -3.09 0.86 -15.38
CA GLY A 56 -3.59 1.97 -16.20
C GLY A 56 -2.58 2.58 -17.17
N PHE A 57 -1.36 2.03 -17.24
CA PHE A 57 -0.31 2.41 -18.18
C PHE A 57 0.63 1.23 -18.47
N ASP A 58 1.43 1.33 -19.53
CA ASP A 58 2.44 0.32 -19.85
C ASP A 58 3.74 0.60 -19.08
N LEU A 59 4.19 -0.40 -18.30
CA LEU A 59 5.44 -0.31 -17.54
C LEU A 59 6.65 -0.02 -18.45
N ASP A 60 6.65 -0.50 -19.70
CA ASP A 60 7.75 -0.26 -20.62
C ASP A 60 7.89 1.20 -21.09
N GLU A 61 6.94 2.08 -20.74
CA GLU A 61 7.09 3.53 -20.86
C GLU A 61 8.07 4.12 -19.83
N LEU A 62 8.38 3.39 -18.75
CA LEU A 62 9.25 3.88 -17.68
C LEU A 62 10.74 3.62 -17.99
N PRO A 63 11.61 4.61 -17.78
CA PRO A 63 13.07 4.43 -17.84
C PRO A 63 13.56 3.36 -16.84
N GLU A 64 14.70 2.76 -17.13
CA GLU A 64 15.24 1.65 -16.31
C GLU A 64 15.56 2.04 -14.85
N TYR A 65 15.84 3.33 -14.61
CA TYR A 65 16.10 3.91 -13.29
C TYR A 65 14.81 4.32 -12.54
N ILE A 66 13.63 4.13 -13.13
CA ILE A 66 12.34 4.38 -12.49
C ILE A 66 11.70 3.05 -12.09
N GLY A 67 11.24 2.99 -10.85
CA GLY A 67 10.43 1.91 -10.31
C GLY A 67 9.12 2.42 -9.74
N LEU A 68 8.31 1.49 -9.24
CA LEU A 68 7.07 1.76 -8.53
C LEU A 68 7.21 1.37 -7.06
N LYS A 69 6.59 2.16 -6.19
CA LYS A 69 6.40 1.87 -4.77
C LYS A 69 4.92 2.02 -4.38
N GLY A 70 4.63 1.92 -3.08
CA GLY A 70 3.34 2.32 -2.53
C GLY A 70 2.14 1.59 -3.13
N GLY A 71 1.08 2.33 -3.47
CA GLY A 71 -0.19 1.78 -3.95
C GLY A 71 -0.03 0.89 -5.20
N ALA A 72 0.70 1.37 -6.19
CA ALA A 72 0.92 0.67 -7.45
C ALA A 72 1.74 -0.63 -7.26
N ALA A 73 2.81 -0.59 -6.47
CA ALA A 73 3.61 -1.79 -6.19
C ALA A 73 2.83 -2.84 -5.39
N ARG A 74 2.01 -2.41 -4.42
CA ARG A 74 1.09 -3.29 -3.68
C ARG A 74 0.10 -3.99 -4.59
N GLN A 75 -0.41 -3.28 -5.59
CA GLN A 75 -1.36 -3.84 -6.54
C GLN A 75 -0.74 -4.93 -7.42
N VAL A 76 0.54 -4.78 -7.82
CA VAL A 76 1.28 -5.84 -8.51
C VAL A 76 1.50 -7.05 -7.60
N LEU A 77 1.82 -6.83 -6.32
CA LEU A 77 1.92 -7.92 -5.34
C LEU A 77 0.57 -8.62 -5.15
N GLU A 78 -0.51 -7.87 -5.07
CA GLU A 78 -1.88 -8.38 -4.95
C GLU A 78 -2.23 -9.28 -6.14
N ALA A 79 -1.95 -8.85 -7.37
CA ALA A 79 -2.10 -9.68 -8.57
C ALA A 79 -1.23 -10.95 -8.54
N LEU A 80 -0.06 -10.90 -7.91
CA LEU A 80 0.81 -12.07 -7.79
C LEU A 80 0.26 -13.09 -6.78
N VAL A 81 -0.26 -12.64 -5.64
CA VAL A 81 -0.70 -13.51 -4.53
C VAL A 81 -2.16 -13.97 -4.63
N ASP A 82 -3.01 -13.21 -5.33
CA ASP A 82 -4.45 -13.49 -5.45
C ASP A 82 -4.93 -13.32 -6.90
N ASP A 83 -5.45 -14.41 -7.48
CA ASP A 83 -5.99 -14.47 -8.84
C ASP A 83 -7.51 -14.38 -8.91
N SER A 84 -8.18 -14.26 -7.77
CA SER A 84 -9.64 -14.28 -7.72
C SER A 84 -10.31 -12.93 -7.95
N ARG A 85 -9.55 -11.82 -7.94
CA ARG A 85 -10.09 -10.46 -7.94
C ARG A 85 -9.63 -9.66 -9.15
N GLU A 86 -10.58 -8.93 -9.73
CA GLU A 86 -10.30 -7.90 -10.74
C GLU A 86 -9.87 -6.62 -10.02
N LEU A 87 -8.70 -6.10 -10.40
CA LEU A 87 -8.13 -4.89 -9.81
C LEU A 87 -8.48 -3.70 -10.69
N THR A 88 -8.93 -2.60 -10.08
CA THR A 88 -9.12 -1.31 -10.77
C THR A 88 -7.80 -0.54 -10.79
N PRO A 89 -7.57 0.36 -11.75
CA PRO A 89 -6.35 1.14 -11.78
C PRO A 89 -6.12 1.94 -10.48
N PRO A 90 -4.86 2.05 -10.02
CA PRO A 90 -4.55 2.84 -8.84
C PRO A 90 -4.83 4.32 -9.09
N ARG A 91 -5.21 5.05 -8.03
CA ARG A 91 -5.45 6.51 -8.07
C ARG A 91 -4.19 7.26 -8.51
N ASP A 92 -3.11 7.04 -7.77
CA ASP A 92 -1.79 7.59 -8.03
C ASP A 92 -0.80 6.45 -8.22
N VAL A 93 0.22 6.72 -9.03
CA VAL A 93 1.34 5.81 -9.26
C VAL A 93 2.57 6.41 -8.61
N ASP A 94 2.88 5.93 -7.40
CA ASP A 94 4.05 6.37 -6.65
C ASP A 94 5.32 5.87 -7.33
N LEU A 95 6.08 6.80 -7.92
CA LEU A 95 7.35 6.51 -8.56
C LEU A 95 8.51 6.55 -7.57
N VAL A 96 9.54 5.76 -7.87
CA VAL A 96 10.82 5.78 -7.17
C VAL A 96 11.97 5.83 -8.18
N VAL A 97 13.03 6.54 -7.85
CA VAL A 97 14.27 6.67 -8.61
C VAL A 97 15.32 5.78 -7.97
N LEU A 98 15.90 4.89 -8.76
CA LEU A 98 16.94 3.94 -8.35
C LEU A 98 18.33 4.57 -8.58
N GLU A 99 18.90 5.18 -7.53
CA GLU A 99 20.18 5.91 -7.64
C GLU A 99 21.33 5.02 -8.15
N GLU A 100 21.33 3.74 -7.78
CA GLU A 100 22.32 2.75 -8.25
C GLU A 100 22.36 2.61 -9.78
N LYS A 101 21.29 3.01 -10.47
CA LYS A 101 21.18 2.95 -11.94
C LYS A 101 21.48 4.26 -12.65
N LEU A 102 21.68 5.33 -11.88
CA LEU A 102 22.02 6.64 -12.42
C LEU A 102 23.53 6.87 -12.54
N GLU A 103 24.36 5.95 -12.04
CA GLU A 103 25.82 6.07 -12.11
C GLU A 103 26.32 6.29 -13.54
N GLY A 104 26.87 7.48 -13.80
CA GLY A 104 27.43 7.87 -15.10
C GLY A 104 26.44 8.50 -16.10
N SER A 105 25.21 8.79 -15.68
CA SER A 105 24.20 9.51 -16.49
C SER A 105 24.41 11.03 -16.46
N ASP A 106 23.95 11.74 -17.50
CA ASP A 106 23.89 13.20 -17.50
C ASP A 106 22.74 13.67 -16.58
N SER A 107 23.06 14.44 -15.54
CA SER A 107 22.12 14.73 -14.45
C SER A 107 20.93 15.59 -14.90
N ASP A 108 21.14 16.53 -15.82
CA ASP A 108 20.13 17.53 -16.16
C ASP A 108 18.98 16.92 -16.99
N ASP A 109 19.29 16.00 -17.90
CA ASP A 109 18.30 15.28 -18.72
C ASP A 109 17.48 14.27 -17.88
N VAL A 110 18.12 13.66 -16.88
CA VAL A 110 17.48 12.71 -15.95
C VAL A 110 16.48 13.44 -15.06
N ASP A 111 16.86 14.57 -14.48
CA ASP A 111 16.00 15.34 -13.58
C ASP A 111 14.76 15.88 -14.29
N GLY A 112 14.91 16.36 -15.54
CA GLY A 112 13.78 16.76 -16.38
C GLY A 112 12.80 15.60 -16.62
N THR A 113 13.33 14.41 -16.94
CA THR A 113 12.50 13.21 -17.16
C THR A 113 11.77 12.78 -15.87
N ILE A 114 12.46 12.80 -14.72
CA ILE A 114 11.85 12.47 -13.42
C ILE A 114 10.71 13.45 -13.10
N TYR A 115 10.92 14.74 -13.36
CA TYR A 115 9.90 15.77 -13.12
C TYR A 115 8.68 15.57 -14.01
N ASP A 116 8.87 15.32 -15.31
CA ASP A 116 7.78 15.08 -16.26
C ASP A 116 6.96 13.83 -15.89
N LEU A 117 7.64 12.75 -15.48
CA LEU A 117 6.99 11.53 -15.00
C LEU A 117 6.22 11.78 -13.70
N SER A 118 6.80 12.52 -12.76
CA SER A 118 6.12 12.88 -11.49
C SER A 118 4.85 13.71 -11.77
N CYS A 119 4.93 14.71 -12.66
CA CYS A 119 3.78 15.49 -13.10
C CYS A 119 2.69 14.63 -13.75
N ARG A 120 3.07 13.56 -14.45
CA ARG A 120 2.12 12.66 -15.12
C ARG A 120 1.44 11.69 -14.15
N PHE A 121 2.20 11.11 -13.23
CA PHE A 121 1.78 9.96 -12.42
C PHE A 121 1.36 10.31 -10.98
N SER A 122 1.85 11.43 -10.44
CA SER A 122 1.37 12.04 -9.19
C SER A 122 1.39 13.57 -9.27
N PRO A 123 0.49 14.19 -10.06
CA PRO A 123 0.47 15.63 -10.29
C PRO A 123 0.27 16.46 -9.02
N ARG A 124 -0.59 15.99 -8.10
CA ARG A 124 -0.87 16.69 -6.83
C ARG A 124 0.35 16.70 -5.92
N ASP A 125 0.98 15.55 -5.68
CA ASP A 125 2.18 15.49 -4.85
C ASP A 125 3.30 16.36 -5.46
N THR A 126 3.48 16.28 -6.79
CA THR A 126 4.47 17.07 -7.50
C THR A 126 4.23 18.58 -7.35
N MET A 127 2.97 19.03 -7.40
CA MET A 127 2.60 20.43 -7.18
C MET A 127 3.01 20.94 -5.79
N HIS A 128 3.03 20.05 -4.79
CA HIS A 128 3.46 20.36 -3.43
C HIS A 128 4.95 20.09 -3.17
N GLY A 129 5.74 19.79 -4.20
CA GLY A 129 7.17 19.54 -4.10
C GLY A 129 7.55 18.12 -3.73
N TYR A 130 6.60 17.18 -3.74
CA TYR A 130 6.82 15.76 -3.48
C TYR A 130 6.78 14.99 -4.81
N GLY A 131 7.94 14.84 -5.45
CA GLY A 131 8.09 14.04 -6.68
C GLY A 131 8.48 12.59 -6.42
N ALA A 132 8.95 11.91 -7.45
CA ALA A 132 9.53 10.57 -7.32
C ALA A 132 10.66 10.56 -6.27
N GLU A 133 10.54 9.67 -5.29
CA GLU A 133 11.52 9.54 -4.21
C GLU A 133 12.81 8.92 -4.74
N ARG A 134 13.97 9.41 -4.32
CA ARG A 134 15.27 8.82 -4.64
C ARG A 134 15.66 7.84 -3.55
N ILE A 135 15.90 6.57 -3.92
CA ILE A 135 16.38 5.55 -3.00
C ILE A 135 17.80 5.12 -3.37
N GLY A 136 18.67 5.01 -2.37
CA GLY A 136 20.04 4.53 -2.55
C GLY A 136 20.09 3.01 -2.75
N SER A 137 19.15 2.28 -2.17
CA SER A 137 19.02 0.84 -2.38
C SER A 137 17.60 0.32 -2.12
N VAL A 138 17.30 -0.87 -2.66
CA VAL A 138 16.08 -1.62 -2.31
C VAL A 138 15.97 -1.84 -0.81
N ASN A 139 17.08 -2.11 -0.12
CA ASN A 139 17.07 -2.45 1.30
C ASN A 139 16.70 -1.26 2.18
N GLU A 140 17.28 -0.10 1.90
CA GLU A 140 16.94 1.17 2.56
C GLU A 140 15.43 1.41 2.47
N HIS A 141 14.85 1.27 1.27
CA HIS A 141 13.40 1.38 1.10
C HIS A 141 12.61 0.38 1.95
N MET A 142 13.00 -0.90 1.97
CA MET A 142 12.27 -1.92 2.74
C MET A 142 12.33 -1.68 4.26
N GLU A 143 13.39 -1.06 4.76
CA GLU A 143 13.59 -0.82 6.19
C GLU A 143 12.80 0.38 6.71
N GLU A 144 12.56 1.39 5.88
CA GLU A 144 11.96 2.66 6.29
C GLU A 144 10.45 2.76 5.99
N CYS A 145 9.84 1.67 5.51
CA CYS A 145 8.41 1.64 5.23
C CYS A 145 7.56 1.68 6.51
N ASP A 146 6.50 2.48 6.53
CA ASP A 146 5.55 2.52 7.66
C ASP A 146 4.87 1.16 7.94
N PHE A 147 4.48 0.45 6.88
CA PHE A 147 3.69 -0.79 6.94
C PHE A 147 4.34 -1.90 6.15
N THR A 148 4.18 -3.14 6.62
CA THR A 148 4.74 -4.35 5.98
C THR A 148 4.27 -4.50 4.54
N ILE A 149 3.00 -4.21 4.25
CA ILE A 149 2.45 -4.23 2.90
C ILE A 149 3.11 -3.21 1.96
N ASN A 150 3.78 -2.17 2.47
CA ASN A 150 4.53 -1.21 1.66
C ASN A 150 5.98 -1.66 1.41
N GLN A 151 6.47 -2.73 2.04
CA GLN A 151 7.80 -3.29 1.80
C GLN A 151 7.81 -4.09 0.48
N VAL A 152 7.52 -3.38 -0.61
CA VAL A 152 7.41 -3.89 -1.97
C VAL A 152 7.84 -2.82 -2.97
N LEU A 153 8.62 -3.25 -3.97
CA LEU A 153 9.05 -2.42 -5.09
C LEU A 153 8.86 -3.18 -6.40
N VAL A 154 8.49 -2.46 -7.46
CA VAL A 154 8.53 -2.98 -8.83
C VAL A 154 9.59 -2.22 -9.59
N CYS A 155 10.55 -2.93 -10.15
CA CYS A 155 11.65 -2.31 -10.90
C CYS A 155 12.07 -3.17 -12.08
N LYS A 156 12.72 -2.54 -13.06
CA LYS A 156 13.27 -3.26 -14.21
C LYS A 156 14.54 -4.01 -13.78
N GLY A 157 14.58 -5.32 -13.97
CA GLY A 157 15.78 -6.14 -13.81
C GLY A 157 16.43 -6.47 -15.16
N PRO A 158 17.53 -7.24 -15.15
CA PRO A 158 18.24 -7.65 -16.37
C PRO A 158 17.38 -8.46 -17.36
N ASN A 159 16.32 -9.10 -16.86
CA ASN A 159 15.46 -9.99 -17.63
C ASN A 159 14.01 -9.48 -17.76
N GLY A 160 13.77 -8.18 -17.58
CA GLY A 160 12.45 -7.55 -17.60
C GLY A 160 12.00 -7.07 -16.23
N TRP A 161 10.70 -6.79 -16.08
CA TRP A 161 10.14 -6.28 -14.83
C TRP A 161 10.17 -7.33 -13.71
N GLU A 162 10.55 -6.88 -12.53
CA GLU A 162 10.67 -7.68 -11.32
C GLU A 162 9.92 -7.00 -10.17
N LEU A 163 9.33 -7.82 -9.29
CA LEU A 163 8.79 -7.37 -8.01
C LEU A 163 9.72 -7.86 -6.90
N LYS A 164 10.08 -6.96 -6.00
CA LYS A 164 10.86 -7.24 -4.80
C LYS A 164 9.99 -7.00 -3.60
N ALA A 165 9.85 -7.99 -2.71
CA ALA A 165 9.04 -7.86 -1.51
C ALA A 165 9.67 -8.60 -0.34
N THR A 166 9.49 -8.09 0.88
CA THR A 166 9.88 -8.84 2.08
C THR A 166 8.96 -10.05 2.28
N THR A 167 9.43 -11.05 3.03
CA THR A 167 8.56 -12.18 3.46
C THR A 167 7.26 -11.66 4.08
N GLN A 168 7.37 -10.69 4.99
CA GLN A 168 6.22 -10.20 5.73
C GLN A 168 5.23 -9.45 4.82
N ALA A 169 5.72 -8.68 3.83
CA ALA A 169 4.86 -8.04 2.83
C ALA A 169 4.02 -9.07 2.05
N VAL A 170 4.63 -10.18 1.62
CA VAL A 170 3.94 -11.25 0.89
C VAL A 170 2.87 -11.91 1.77
N LEU A 171 3.22 -12.25 3.02
CA LEU A 171 2.27 -12.84 3.97
C LEU A 171 1.11 -11.89 4.26
N ASP A 172 1.39 -10.64 4.58
CA ASP A 172 0.37 -9.67 5.00
C ASP A 172 -0.52 -9.23 3.83
N THR A 173 0.02 -9.19 2.61
CA THR A 173 -0.79 -8.91 1.42
C THR A 173 -1.73 -10.08 1.10
N ALA A 174 -1.26 -11.33 1.25
CA ALA A 174 -2.07 -12.51 0.99
C ALA A 174 -3.17 -12.77 2.05
N GLU A 175 -2.94 -12.34 3.29
CA GLU A 175 -3.86 -12.53 4.42
C GLU A 175 -4.59 -11.23 4.83
N HIS A 176 -4.47 -10.18 4.01
CA HIS A 176 -5.14 -8.87 4.14
C HIS A 176 -4.89 -8.16 5.47
N ILE A 177 -3.64 -8.18 5.91
CA ILE A 177 -3.21 -7.61 7.18
C ILE A 177 -2.52 -6.27 6.94
N ILE A 178 -2.97 -5.25 7.66
CA ILE A 178 -2.27 -3.97 7.77
C ILE A 178 -1.47 -4.02 9.08
N ARG A 179 -0.16 -4.21 8.96
CA ARG A 179 0.75 -4.29 10.10
C ARG A 179 1.85 -3.24 9.95
N PRO A 180 2.12 -2.41 10.97
CA PRO A 180 3.30 -1.54 10.97
C PRO A 180 4.58 -2.36 10.87
N THR A 181 5.62 -1.79 10.27
CA THR A 181 6.94 -2.44 10.31
C THR A 181 7.60 -2.25 11.68
N VAL A 182 8.63 -3.05 11.95
CA VAL A 182 9.49 -2.91 13.14
C VAL A 182 10.10 -1.51 13.29
N TYR A 183 10.23 -0.76 12.20
CA TYR A 183 10.71 0.62 12.20
C TYR A 183 9.79 1.56 12.98
N GLU A 184 8.48 1.33 12.92
CA GLU A 184 7.46 2.14 13.57
C GLU A 184 7.11 1.68 15.00
N HIS A 185 7.73 0.59 15.47
CA HIS A 185 7.48 0.08 16.81
C HIS A 185 8.22 0.87 17.88
N ASN A 186 7.45 1.59 18.72
CA ASN A 186 7.96 2.14 19.99
C ASN A 186 7.87 1.11 21.13
N GLU A 187 8.46 1.44 22.29
CA GLU A 187 8.47 0.58 23.49
C GLU A 187 7.06 0.14 23.96
N HIS A 188 6.02 0.86 23.55
CA HIS A 188 4.63 0.63 23.94
C HIS A 188 3.78 -0.02 22.83
N HIS A 189 4.35 -0.29 21.65
CA HIS A 189 3.63 -0.84 20.48
C HIS A 189 2.36 -0.03 20.14
N GLN A 190 2.38 1.28 20.41
CA GLN A 190 1.30 2.20 20.08
C GLN A 190 1.65 2.93 18.79
N LEU A 191 0.74 2.91 17.82
CA LEU A 191 0.94 3.62 16.56
C LEU A 191 0.73 5.13 16.78
N GLY A 192 1.61 5.97 16.24
CA GLY A 192 1.39 7.41 16.24
C GLY A 192 0.12 7.79 15.46
N ASN A 193 -0.55 8.88 15.85
CA ASN A 193 -1.86 9.32 15.31
C ASN A 193 -1.92 9.31 13.77
N LYS A 194 -0.91 9.91 13.13
CA LYS A 194 -0.79 9.94 11.66
C LYS A 194 -0.85 8.55 11.03
N LEU A 195 -0.10 7.60 11.59
CA LEU A 195 -0.03 6.24 11.09
C LEU A 195 -1.28 5.44 11.44
N ALA A 196 -1.88 5.67 12.61
CA ALA A 196 -3.17 5.08 12.98
C ALA A 196 -4.28 5.47 11.99
N LEU A 197 -4.41 6.76 11.68
CA LEU A 197 -5.36 7.26 10.69
C LEU A 197 -5.08 6.68 9.30
N LYS A 198 -3.80 6.61 8.89
CA LYS A 198 -3.40 5.97 7.63
C LYS A 198 -3.75 4.47 7.59
N ALA A 199 -3.57 3.73 8.69
CA ALA A 199 -3.94 2.32 8.78
C ALA A 199 -5.45 2.12 8.60
N VAL A 200 -6.27 2.95 9.24
CA VAL A 200 -7.73 2.92 9.10
C VAL A 200 -8.16 3.27 7.67
N ARG A 201 -7.48 4.21 7.00
CA ARG A 201 -7.72 4.50 5.59
C ARG A 201 -7.42 3.31 4.70
N LEU A 202 -6.25 2.69 4.86
CA LEU A 202 -5.85 1.49 4.11
C LEU A 202 -6.81 0.32 4.34
N LEU A 203 -7.31 0.15 5.57
CA LEU A 203 -8.32 -0.86 5.90
C LEU A 203 -9.61 -0.63 5.12
N SER A 204 -10.03 0.63 5.06
CA SER A 204 -11.24 1.04 4.36
C SER A 204 -11.13 0.85 2.86
N GLU A 205 -9.98 1.18 2.27
CA GLU A 205 -9.66 0.91 0.86
C GLU A 205 -9.72 -0.59 0.52
N MET A 206 -9.26 -1.47 1.42
CA MET A 206 -9.36 -2.93 1.22
C MET A 206 -10.82 -3.41 1.30
N GLN A 207 -11.58 -2.95 2.28
CA GLN A 207 -12.98 -3.34 2.48
C GLN A 207 -13.89 -2.91 1.33
N VAL A 208 -13.72 -1.68 0.80
CA VAL A 208 -14.47 -1.22 -0.38
C VAL A 208 -14.13 -2.05 -1.62
N ARG A 209 -12.89 -2.54 -1.73
CA ARG A 209 -12.48 -3.50 -2.78
C ARG A 209 -12.96 -4.94 -2.54
N GLY A 210 -13.86 -5.17 -1.57
CA GLY A 210 -14.47 -6.46 -1.29
C GLY A 210 -13.65 -7.38 -0.38
N VAL A 211 -12.69 -6.84 0.36
CA VAL A 211 -11.88 -7.58 1.34
C VAL A 211 -12.43 -7.36 2.75
N ASP A 212 -13.55 -8.03 3.04
CA ASP A 212 -14.28 -7.84 4.30
C ASP A 212 -13.50 -8.33 5.54
N ASP A 213 -12.56 -9.25 5.36
CA ASP A 213 -11.70 -9.83 6.41
C ASP A 213 -10.36 -9.09 6.61
N ALA A 214 -10.18 -7.96 5.92
CA ALA A 214 -9.04 -7.08 6.14
C ALA A 214 -9.01 -6.59 7.59
N ARG A 215 -7.81 -6.51 8.17
CA ARG A 215 -7.64 -6.14 9.59
C ARG A 215 -6.30 -5.51 9.88
N ILE A 216 -6.26 -4.73 10.96
CA ILE A 216 -5.04 -4.14 11.50
C ILE A 216 -4.51 -5.07 12.59
N GLU A 217 -3.23 -5.44 12.52
CA GLU A 217 -2.59 -6.30 13.52
C GLU A 217 -1.23 -5.74 13.98
N GLY A 218 -0.70 -6.34 15.06
CA GLY A 218 0.65 -6.07 15.55
C GLY A 218 0.77 -4.78 16.36
N VAL A 219 -0.27 -3.96 16.43
CA VAL A 219 -0.20 -2.63 17.07
C VAL A 219 -1.48 -2.30 17.82
N SER A 220 -1.37 -1.48 18.87
CA SER A 220 -2.55 -0.89 19.52
C SER A 220 -2.85 0.46 18.87
N LEU A 221 -4.10 0.67 18.48
CA LEU A 221 -4.57 1.96 18.01
C LEU A 221 -4.79 2.90 19.21
N PRO A 222 -4.46 4.19 19.09
CA PRO A 222 -4.73 5.18 20.12
C PRO A 222 -6.24 5.31 20.36
N HIS A 223 -6.66 5.28 21.63
CA HIS A 223 -8.06 5.53 22.05
C HIS A 223 -8.37 7.02 22.23
N GLU A 224 -7.35 7.85 22.40
CA GLU A 224 -7.48 9.30 22.50
C GLU A 224 -6.52 9.90 21.46
N LEU A 225 -6.99 10.00 20.21
CA LEU A 225 -6.19 10.56 19.13
C LEU A 225 -5.89 12.05 19.35
N TYR A 226 -6.84 12.79 19.91
CA TYR A 226 -6.81 14.25 19.82
C TYR A 226 -6.25 14.87 21.10
N GLY A 227 -5.03 15.39 20.99
CA GLY A 227 -4.35 16.17 22.03
C GLY A 227 -4.15 17.63 21.61
N ASP A 228 -3.78 17.86 20.35
CA ASP A 228 -3.74 19.19 19.71
C ASP A 228 -4.73 19.19 18.54
N PRO A 229 -5.87 19.89 18.67
CA PRO A 229 -6.91 19.91 17.63
C PRO A 229 -6.39 20.34 16.26
N THR A 230 -5.39 21.21 16.16
CA THR A 230 -4.93 21.73 14.87
C THR A 230 -4.16 20.68 14.07
N ASP A 231 -3.18 20.02 14.69
CA ASP A 231 -2.36 19.01 14.00
C ASP A 231 -3.14 17.70 13.79
N ASP A 232 -3.93 17.28 14.78
CA ASP A 232 -4.65 16.01 14.71
C ASP A 232 -5.83 16.09 13.72
N TYR A 233 -6.55 17.22 13.64
CA TYR A 233 -7.62 17.42 12.65
C TYR A 233 -7.06 17.60 11.25
N PHE A 234 -5.92 18.28 11.09
CA PHE A 234 -5.24 18.36 9.80
C PHE A 234 -4.88 16.96 9.28
N MET A 235 -4.29 16.11 10.12
CA MET A 235 -3.92 14.74 9.72
C MET A 235 -5.14 13.90 9.32
N GLN A 236 -6.26 14.09 10.00
CA GLN A 236 -7.50 13.40 9.67
C GLN A 236 -8.12 13.93 8.38
N ALA A 237 -8.17 15.25 8.20
CA ALA A 237 -8.61 15.88 6.96
C ALA A 237 -7.77 15.38 5.78
N LEU A 238 -6.46 15.26 5.95
CA LEU A 238 -5.56 14.73 4.92
C LEU A 238 -5.87 13.26 4.56
N GLN A 239 -6.17 12.40 5.54
CA GLN A 239 -6.56 11.02 5.21
C GLN A 239 -7.94 10.94 4.56
N LEU A 240 -8.86 11.83 4.94
CA LEU A 240 -10.20 11.89 4.37
C LEU A 240 -10.20 12.45 2.95
N ASP A 241 -9.38 13.48 2.66
CA ASP A 241 -9.12 13.98 1.30
C ASP A 241 -8.61 12.83 0.41
N LYS A 242 -7.58 12.10 0.87
CA LYS A 242 -7.08 10.91 0.16
C LYS A 242 -8.14 9.81 -0.05
N ALA A 243 -9.06 9.66 0.90
CA ALA A 243 -10.16 8.69 0.80
C ALA A 243 -11.24 9.16 -0.18
N LEU A 244 -11.54 10.46 -0.24
CA LEU A 244 -12.48 11.07 -1.17
C LEU A 244 -11.99 11.01 -2.62
N GLU A 245 -10.68 11.05 -2.83
CA GLU A 245 -10.11 10.84 -4.17
C GLU A 245 -10.09 9.36 -4.60
N SER A 246 -10.23 8.42 -3.65
CA SER A 246 -10.12 6.98 -3.90
C SER A 246 -11.47 6.40 -4.32
N GLY A 247 -11.92 6.68 -5.54
CA GLY A 247 -13.15 6.12 -6.09
C GLY A 247 -13.86 7.05 -7.08
N VAL A 248 -14.86 6.51 -7.79
CA VAL A 248 -15.82 7.34 -8.54
C VAL A 248 -16.83 7.99 -7.58
N ASP A 249 -17.02 7.39 -6.41
CA ASP A 249 -17.97 7.77 -5.37
C ASP A 249 -17.25 7.97 -4.01
N THR A 250 -17.98 8.49 -3.00
CA THR A 250 -17.46 8.72 -1.65
C THR A 250 -17.31 7.45 -0.80
N GLU A 251 -17.36 6.24 -1.40
CA GLU A 251 -17.45 4.97 -0.68
C GLU A 251 -16.28 4.71 0.28
N VAL A 252 -15.03 4.98 -0.15
CA VAL A 252 -13.85 4.81 0.71
C VAL A 252 -13.88 5.80 1.87
N ALA A 253 -14.29 7.05 1.62
CA ALA A 253 -14.43 8.06 2.66
C ALA A 253 -15.53 7.69 3.68
N GLU A 254 -16.68 7.19 3.21
CA GLU A 254 -17.76 6.72 4.09
C GLU A 254 -17.32 5.50 4.92
N ARG A 255 -16.64 4.55 4.28
CA ARG A 255 -16.10 3.39 4.99
C ARG A 255 -15.06 3.81 6.03
N TYR A 256 -14.22 4.78 5.69
CA TYR A 256 -13.22 5.34 6.59
C TYR A 256 -13.86 6.01 7.81
N ALA A 257 -14.86 6.88 7.61
CA ALA A 257 -15.60 7.51 8.71
C ALA A 257 -16.32 6.48 9.58
N ALA A 258 -16.94 5.45 8.98
CA ALA A 258 -17.56 4.36 9.72
C ALA A 258 -16.55 3.56 10.55
N ASN A 259 -15.36 3.28 10.00
CA ASN A 259 -14.30 2.58 10.71
C ASN A 259 -13.74 3.42 11.87
N LEU A 260 -13.50 4.73 11.66
CA LEU A 260 -13.11 5.65 12.74
C LEU A 260 -14.12 5.64 13.89
N LYS A 261 -15.42 5.69 13.58
CA LYS A 261 -16.49 5.58 14.58
C LYS A 261 -16.47 4.25 15.33
N SER A 262 -16.27 3.15 14.63
CA SER A 262 -16.22 1.81 15.25
C SER A 262 -15.00 1.59 16.15
N LEU A 263 -13.92 2.33 15.88
CA LEU A 263 -12.65 2.24 16.60
C LEU A 263 -12.51 3.31 17.70
N ASP A 264 -13.54 4.11 17.94
CA ASP A 264 -13.54 5.24 18.89
C ASP A 264 -12.47 6.29 18.56
N MET A 265 -12.27 6.52 17.26
CA MET A 265 -11.25 7.41 16.67
C MET A 265 -11.89 8.62 15.95
N MET A 266 -13.11 9.00 16.35
CA MET A 266 -13.81 10.15 15.77
C MET A 266 -13.35 11.47 16.40
N PRO A 267 -13.28 12.57 15.63
CA PRO A 267 -12.89 13.88 16.13
C PRO A 267 -13.86 14.38 17.21
N TYR A 268 -13.31 15.03 18.24
CA TYR A 268 -14.12 15.55 19.33
C TYR A 268 -15.02 16.69 18.89
N GLY A 269 -16.29 16.62 19.27
CA GLY A 269 -17.25 17.72 19.04
C GLY A 269 -17.74 17.87 17.59
N ILE A 270 -17.30 17.00 16.68
CA ILE A 270 -17.84 16.92 15.32
C ILE A 270 -18.79 15.73 15.24
N GLU A 271 -20.06 16.01 14.97
CA GLU A 271 -21.05 14.95 14.76
C GLU A 271 -20.89 14.37 13.35
N TYR A 272 -20.97 13.04 13.24
CA TYR A 272 -21.00 12.34 11.96
C TYR A 272 -22.24 11.44 11.89
N GLU A 273 -23.09 11.74 10.92
CA GLU A 273 -24.17 10.89 10.46
C GLU A 273 -23.70 10.05 9.27
N HIS A 274 -24.19 8.82 9.15
CA HIS A 274 -23.77 7.93 8.06
C HIS A 274 -24.16 8.50 6.70
N GLY A 275 -23.23 8.51 5.73
CA GLY A 275 -23.45 9.09 4.41
C GLY A 275 -23.02 10.57 4.31
N ASP A 276 -22.28 11.08 5.29
CA ASP A 276 -21.89 12.48 5.38
C ASP A 276 -20.37 12.71 5.53
N ALA A 277 -19.55 11.87 4.88
CA ALA A 277 -18.09 11.97 4.96
C ALA A 277 -17.55 13.28 4.36
N VAL A 278 -18.28 13.89 3.42
CA VAL A 278 -17.92 15.19 2.83
C VAL A 278 -18.06 16.32 3.86
N SER A 279 -19.17 16.38 4.62
CA SER A 279 -19.30 17.42 5.64
C SER A 279 -18.38 17.18 6.84
N LEU A 280 -18.05 15.92 7.15
CA LEU A 280 -16.96 15.62 8.10
C LEU A 280 -15.62 16.23 7.63
N TYR A 281 -15.30 16.13 6.34
CA TYR A 281 -14.11 16.74 5.76
C TYR A 281 -14.14 18.27 5.87
N GLU A 282 -15.24 18.90 5.45
CA GLU A 282 -15.41 20.35 5.51
C GLU A 282 -15.25 20.87 6.96
N ALA A 283 -15.88 20.21 7.93
CA ALA A 283 -15.77 20.57 9.34
C ALA A 283 -14.33 20.47 9.86
N LEU A 284 -13.60 19.41 9.49
CA LEU A 284 -12.20 19.24 9.89
C LEU A 284 -11.29 20.32 9.29
N ILE A 285 -11.52 20.71 8.04
CA ILE A 285 -10.75 21.78 7.37
C ILE A 285 -10.99 23.13 8.04
N GLU A 286 -12.25 23.45 8.38
CA GLU A 286 -12.62 24.66 9.11
C GLU A 286 -11.92 24.72 10.48
N GLU A 287 -11.98 23.64 11.26
CA GLU A 287 -11.37 23.58 12.60
C GLU A 287 -9.83 23.59 12.55
N ALA A 288 -9.23 22.98 11.53
CA ALA A 288 -7.78 23.00 11.33
C ALA A 288 -7.25 24.38 10.89
N ASN A 289 -8.12 25.35 10.57
CA ASN A 289 -7.77 26.59 9.86
C ASN A 289 -6.91 26.32 8.60
N PHE A 290 -7.12 25.17 7.96
CA PHE A 290 -6.37 24.77 6.78
C PHE A 290 -7.01 25.39 5.54
N ASN A 291 -6.22 26.03 4.69
CA ASN A 291 -6.70 26.57 3.41
C ASN A 291 -6.01 25.77 2.29
N PRO A 292 -6.73 24.88 1.59
CA PRO A 292 -6.15 23.94 0.62
C PRO A 292 -5.48 24.62 -0.58
#